data_AF-W6RND6-F1
#
_entry.id   AF-W6RND6-F1
#
_cell.length_a   1.000
_cell.length_b   1.000
_cell.length_c   1.000
_cell.angle_alpha   90.00
_cell.angle_beta   90.00
_cell.angle_gamma   90.00
#
_symmetry.space_group_name_H-M   'P 1'
#
loop_
_entity.id
_entity.type
_entity.pdbx_description
1 polymer ?
#
loop_
_entity_poly.entity_id
_entity_poly.type
_entity_poly.pdbx_seq_one_letter_code
_entity_poly.pdbx_strand_id
1 'polypeptide(L)'
;MSELNAQGTAKSTPKIIDAALEGLWEYIATQGEFGDIAIALVGTGRGRVALSRKKIAERIAQSFADASREKVFSNKLTIVIYPGDAERFAVNLFEIRDYLSQSLHI
;
A
#
# COMPACT_ATOMS: atom_id res chain seq x y z
N MET A 1 10.09 7.97 5.85
CA MET A 1 9.43 9.28 5.64
C MET A 1 9.75 9.81 4.27
N SER A 2 8.84 10.57 3.64
CA SER A 2 9.13 11.27 2.38
C SER A 2 10.20 12.34 2.57
N GLU A 3 10.98 12.61 1.53
CA GLU A 3 12.02 13.62 1.54
C GLU A 3 11.52 14.91 0.89
N LEU A 4 11.91 16.06 1.43
CA LEU A 4 11.65 17.37 0.84
C LEU A 4 12.88 17.81 0.04
N ASN A 5 12.68 18.28 -1.19
CA ASN A 5 13.74 18.97 -1.91
C ASN A 5 13.95 20.39 -1.36
N ALA A 6 14.96 21.10 -1.88
CA ALA A 6 15.29 22.47 -1.48
C ALA A 6 14.13 23.48 -1.64
N GLN A 7 13.11 23.15 -2.43
CA GLN A 7 11.91 23.96 -2.67
C GLN A 7 10.70 23.49 -1.85
N GLY A 8 10.89 22.60 -0.86
CA GLY A 8 9.81 22.08 -0.01
C GLY A 8 8.85 21.11 -0.72
N THR A 9 9.24 20.57 -1.87
CA THR A 9 8.45 19.58 -2.60
C THR A 9 8.74 18.18 -2.09
N ALA A 10 7.71 17.49 -1.63
CA ALA A 10 7.80 16.10 -1.20
C ALA A 10 8.04 15.13 -2.37
N LYS A 11 8.94 14.18 -2.14
CA LYS A 11 9.23 13.05 -3.02
C LYS A 11 9.38 11.77 -2.19
N SER A 12 8.83 10.69 -2.70
CA SER A 12 8.91 9.34 -2.14
C SER A 12 9.50 8.39 -3.17
N THR A 13 10.19 7.37 -2.70
CA THR A 13 10.70 6.27 -3.52
C THR A 13 9.96 4.98 -3.17
N PRO A 14 9.99 3.95 -4.03
CA PRO A 14 9.45 2.64 -3.68
C PRO A 14 9.97 2.11 -2.35
N LYS A 15 11.29 2.27 -2.09
CA LYS A 15 11.91 1.85 -0.82
C LYS A 15 11.30 2.55 0.41
N ILE A 16 10.97 3.84 0.29
CA ILE A 16 10.31 4.58 1.38
C ILE A 16 8.90 4.04 1.62
N ILE A 17 8.19 3.63 0.57
CA ILE A 17 6.86 3.00 0.72
C ILE A 17 6.98 1.64 1.41
N ASP A 18 7.94 0.81 0.98
CA ASP A 18 8.15 -0.52 1.55
C ASP A 18 8.47 -0.42 3.06
N ALA A 19 9.43 0.43 3.43
CA ALA A 19 9.79 0.65 4.84
C ALA A 19 8.63 1.25 5.66
N ALA A 20 7.79 2.08 5.05
CA ALA A 20 6.62 2.64 5.74
C ALA A 20 5.53 1.59 5.98
N LEU A 21 5.34 0.65 5.05
CA LEU A 21 4.39 -0.45 5.18
C LEU A 21 4.87 -1.45 6.24
N GLU A 22 6.16 -1.81 6.22
CA GLU A 22 6.77 -2.69 7.23
C GLU A 22 6.57 -2.14 8.65
N GLY A 23 6.96 -0.88 8.89
CA GLY A 23 6.76 -0.24 10.19
C GLY A 23 5.28 -0.07 10.57
N LEU A 24 4.38 0.12 9.60
CA LEU A 24 2.94 0.18 9.84
C LEU A 24 2.41 -1.15 10.36
N TRP A 25 2.78 -2.26 9.72
CA TRP A 25 2.31 -3.59 10.10
C TRP A 25 2.88 -4.02 11.45
N GLU A 26 4.16 -3.75 11.72
CA GLU A 26 4.77 -3.98 13.02
C GLU A 26 4.06 -3.21 14.14
N TYR A 27 3.75 -1.93 13.89
CA TYR A 27 3.05 -1.09 14.85
C TYR A 27 1.64 -1.63 15.14
N ILE A 28 0.87 -1.97 14.10
CA ILE A 28 -0.48 -2.53 14.28
C ILE A 28 -0.40 -3.88 15.01
N ALA A 29 0.57 -4.74 14.68
CA ALA A 29 0.72 -6.05 15.31
C ALA A 29 1.13 -5.97 16.79
N THR A 30 1.73 -4.87 17.24
CA THR A 30 2.23 -4.72 18.62
C THR A 30 1.37 -3.81 19.48
N GLN A 31 0.74 -2.79 18.89
CA GLN A 31 -0.01 -1.75 19.60
C GLN A 31 -1.46 -1.62 19.13
N GLY A 32 -1.81 -2.19 17.97
CA GLY A 32 -3.14 -2.08 17.38
C GLY A 32 -4.14 -3.08 17.98
N GLU A 33 -5.43 -2.74 17.84
CA GLU A 33 -6.50 -3.70 18.09
C GLU A 33 -6.63 -4.67 16.91
N PHE A 34 -6.97 -5.91 17.22
CA PHE A 34 -7.22 -6.92 16.22
C PHE A 34 -8.54 -6.62 15.48
N GLY A 35 -8.46 -6.28 14.19
CA GLY A 35 -9.64 -5.92 13.41
C GLY A 35 -9.36 -5.78 11.91
N ASP A 36 -10.41 -5.43 11.16
CA ASP A 36 -10.32 -5.18 9.72
C ASP A 36 -9.52 -3.89 9.44
N ILE A 37 -8.61 -3.94 8.48
CA ILE A 37 -7.76 -2.82 8.10
C ILE A 37 -8.22 -2.27 6.75
N ALA A 38 -8.33 -0.94 6.66
CA ALA A 38 -8.54 -0.23 5.41
C ALA A 38 -7.38 0.75 5.17
N ILE A 39 -6.80 0.72 3.97
CA ILE A 39 -5.69 1.60 3.60
C ILE A 39 -5.91 2.16 2.19
N ALA A 40 -5.65 3.45 2.02
CA ALA A 40 -5.66 4.10 0.71
C ALA A 40 -4.35 3.86 -0.04
N LEU A 41 -4.34 4.10 -1.35
CA LEU A 41 -3.08 4.13 -2.10
C LEU A 41 -2.15 5.23 -1.53
N VAL A 42 -0.95 4.83 -1.12
CA VAL A 42 0.06 5.74 -0.54
C VAL A 42 1.12 6.15 -1.57
N GLY A 43 1.59 7.39 -1.47
CA GLY A 43 2.68 7.92 -2.31
C GLY A 43 2.32 8.30 -3.75
N THR A 44 1.14 7.88 -4.24
CA THR A 44 0.67 8.10 -5.63
C THR A 44 0.32 9.55 -5.95
N GLY A 45 -0.10 10.33 -4.94
CA GLY A 45 -0.41 11.76 -5.07
C GLY A 45 0.83 12.65 -4.88
N ARG A 46 0.83 13.45 -3.80
CA ARG A 46 1.92 14.40 -3.49
C ARG A 46 3.27 13.74 -3.14
N GLY A 47 3.28 12.43 -2.88
CA GLY A 47 4.53 11.67 -2.75
C GLY A 47 5.26 11.48 -4.08
N ARG A 48 4.57 11.63 -5.23
CA ARG A 48 5.16 11.55 -6.58
C ARG A 48 6.01 10.29 -6.79
N VAL A 49 5.61 9.18 -6.17
CA VAL A 49 6.28 7.90 -6.39
C VAL A 49 6.13 7.51 -7.86
N ALA A 50 7.22 7.10 -8.49
CA ALA A 50 7.24 6.71 -9.90
C ALA A 50 6.71 5.27 -10.09
N LEU A 51 5.56 4.96 -9.49
CA LEU A 51 4.87 3.67 -9.61
C LEU A 51 3.41 3.89 -10.02
N SER A 52 2.88 2.96 -10.81
CA SER A 52 1.46 2.95 -11.13
C SER A 52 0.63 2.67 -9.86
N ARG A 53 -0.63 3.12 -9.87
CA ARG A 53 -1.59 2.86 -8.77
C ARG A 53 -1.75 1.36 -8.54
N LYS A 54 -1.78 0.58 -9.63
CA LYS A 54 -1.73 -0.88 -9.64
C LYS A 54 -0.52 -1.41 -8.85
N LYS A 55 0.70 -0.97 -9.19
CA LYS A 55 1.92 -1.41 -8.48
C LYS A 55 1.95 -1.03 -7.00
N ILE A 56 1.33 0.08 -6.61
CA ILE A 56 1.19 0.44 -5.19
C ILE A 56 0.20 -0.48 -4.49
N ALA A 57 -0.97 -0.76 -5.09
CA ALA A 57 -1.93 -1.72 -4.53
C ALA A 57 -1.29 -3.10 -4.32
N GLU A 58 -0.52 -3.57 -5.31
CA GLU A 58 0.23 -4.84 -5.23
C GLU A 58 1.23 -4.84 -4.07
N ARG A 59 2.02 -3.78 -3.90
CA ARG A 59 2.99 -3.66 -2.80
C ARG A 59 2.33 -3.66 -1.42
N ILE A 60 1.22 -2.93 -1.28
CA ILE A 60 0.43 -2.92 -0.04
C ILE A 60 -0.03 -4.35 0.27
N ALA A 61 -0.67 -5.03 -0.68
CA ALA A 61 -1.20 -6.38 -0.48
C ALA A 61 -0.10 -7.39 -0.14
N GLN A 62 1.03 -7.36 -0.87
CA GLN A 62 2.16 -8.26 -0.62
C GLN A 62 2.76 -8.03 0.77
N SER A 63 3.05 -6.78 1.12
CA SER A 63 3.62 -6.46 2.45
C SER A 63 2.72 -6.88 3.60
N PHE A 64 1.39 -6.75 3.43
CA PHE A 64 0.42 -7.19 4.41
C PHE A 64 0.42 -8.72 4.56
N ALA A 65 0.45 -9.45 3.43
CA ALA A 65 0.50 -10.91 3.45
C ALA A 65 1.79 -11.41 4.11
N ASP A 66 2.93 -10.81 3.76
CA ASP A 66 4.23 -11.17 4.34
C ASP A 66 4.24 -10.95 5.86
N ALA A 67 3.81 -9.77 6.32
CA ALA A 67 3.72 -9.48 7.76
C ALA A 67 2.72 -10.39 8.49
N SER A 68 1.59 -10.73 7.85
CA SER A 68 0.56 -11.59 8.44
C SER A 68 1.03 -13.04 8.61
N ARG A 69 2.00 -13.51 7.80
CA ARG A 69 2.63 -14.83 7.97
C ARG A 69 3.51 -14.89 9.21
N GLU A 70 4.18 -13.79 9.54
CA GLU A 70 5.05 -13.72 10.73
C GLU A 70 4.23 -13.60 12.02
N LYS A 71 3.17 -12.78 11.99
CA LYS A 71 2.28 -12.58 13.12
C LYS A 71 0.89 -12.18 12.64
N VAL A 72 -0.14 -12.87 13.12
CA VAL A 72 -1.53 -12.52 12.80
C VAL A 72 -1.91 -11.24 13.55
N PHE A 73 -2.26 -10.17 12.82
CA PHE A 73 -2.72 -8.88 13.38
C PHE A 73 -4.03 -8.38 12.79
N SER A 74 -4.52 -8.99 11.70
CA SER A 74 -5.79 -8.67 11.06
C SER A 74 -6.28 -9.87 10.24
N ASN A 75 -7.60 -9.99 10.08
CA ASN A 75 -8.21 -10.99 9.21
C ASN A 75 -8.49 -10.49 7.79
N LYS A 76 -8.43 -9.16 7.58
CA LYS A 76 -8.88 -8.57 6.32
C LYS A 76 -8.19 -7.23 6.06
N LEU A 77 -7.63 -7.12 4.86
CA LEU A 77 -7.16 -5.87 4.28
C LEU A 77 -8.12 -5.40 3.19
N THR A 78 -8.53 -4.13 3.27
CA THR A 78 -9.27 -3.43 2.23
C THR A 78 -8.38 -2.32 1.64
N ILE A 79 -8.02 -2.45 0.36
CA ILE A 79 -7.29 -1.40 -0.36
C ILE A 79 -8.30 -0.47 -1.02
N VAL A 80 -8.33 0.79 -0.58
CA VAL A 80 -9.27 1.79 -1.06
C VAL A 80 -8.64 2.61 -2.17
N ILE A 81 -9.29 2.63 -3.33
CA ILE A 81 -8.88 3.43 -4.48
C ILE A 81 -9.91 4.53 -4.67
N TYR A 82 -9.44 5.79 -4.63
CA TYR A 82 -10.31 6.95 -4.86
C TYR A 82 -10.88 6.88 -6.29
N PRO A 83 -12.20 7.04 -6.50
CA PRO A 83 -12.80 6.92 -7.84
C PRO A 83 -12.16 7.84 -8.89
N GLY A 84 -11.84 9.08 -8.51
CA GLY A 84 -11.15 10.01 -9.41
C GLY A 84 -9.74 9.57 -9.79
N ASP A 85 -9.06 8.77 -8.96
CA ASP A 85 -7.79 8.15 -9.33
C ASP A 85 -8.00 7.00 -10.31
N ALA A 86 -9.08 6.23 -10.15
CA ALA A 86 -9.42 5.15 -11.07
C ALA A 86 -9.70 5.69 -12.48
N GLU A 87 -10.46 6.78 -12.58
CA GLU A 87 -10.76 7.46 -13.85
C GLU A 87 -9.50 8.10 -14.47
N ARG A 88 -8.76 8.91 -13.69
CA ARG A 88 -7.62 9.70 -14.21
C ARG A 88 -6.41 8.85 -14.61
N PHE A 89 -6.21 7.72 -13.95
CA PHE A 89 -5.05 6.86 -14.16
C PHE A 89 -5.40 5.50 -14.77
N ALA A 90 -6.61 5.38 -15.34
CA ALA A 90 -7.12 4.17 -15.99
C ALA A 90 -6.89 2.90 -15.14
N VAL A 91 -7.21 2.98 -13.84
CA VAL A 91 -6.98 1.86 -12.92
C VAL A 91 -8.02 0.78 -13.16
N ASN A 92 -7.58 -0.34 -13.71
CA ASN A 92 -8.43 -1.51 -13.91
C ASN A 92 -8.47 -2.38 -12.64
N LEU A 93 -9.59 -2.34 -11.92
CA LEU A 93 -9.80 -3.12 -10.70
C LEU A 93 -9.82 -4.63 -10.94
N PHE A 94 -10.26 -5.08 -12.13
CA PHE A 94 -10.27 -6.50 -12.48
C PHE A 94 -8.84 -7.03 -12.62
N GLU A 95 -7.96 -6.27 -13.29
CA GLU A 95 -6.55 -6.65 -13.39
C GLU A 95 -5.84 -6.68 -12.03
N ILE A 96 -6.16 -5.74 -11.14
CA ILE A 96 -5.60 -5.74 -9.79
C ILE A 96 -6.06 -6.99 -9.05
N ARG A 97 -7.37 -7.27 -9.06
CA ARG A 97 -7.93 -8.47 -8.44
C ARG A 97 -7.25 -9.73 -8.99
N ASP A 98 -7.21 -9.89 -10.30
CA ASP A 98 -6.68 -11.10 -10.95
C ASP A 98 -5.20 -11.29 -10.62
N TYR A 99 -4.42 -10.20 -10.62
CA TYR A 99 -3.02 -10.25 -10.22
C TYR A 99 -2.86 -10.64 -8.74
N LEU A 100 -3.63 -10.03 -7.84
CA LEU A 100 -3.56 -10.34 -6.41
C LEU A 100 -3.91 -11.80 -6.14
N SER A 101 -4.95 -12.33 -6.79
CA SER A 101 -5.35 -13.73 -6.68
C SER A 101 -4.30 -14.72 -7.21
N GLN A 102 -3.46 -14.31 -8.16
CA GLN A 102 -2.40 -15.16 -8.73
C GLN A 102 -1.05 -15.01 -8.02
N SER A 103 -0.74 -13.82 -7.50
CA SER A 103 0.61 -13.45 -7.05
C SER A 103 0.80 -13.61 -5.55
N LEU A 104 -0.27 -13.44 -4.77
CA LEU A 104 -0.24 -13.69 -3.35
C LEU A 104 -0.26 -15.21 -3.12
N HIS A 105 0.92 -15.78 -2.94
CA HIS A 105 1.06 -17.14 -2.41
C HIS A 105 0.82 -17.05 -0.89
N ILE A 106 -0.44 -17.17 -0.49
CA ILE A 106 -0.87 -17.23 0.91
C ILE A 106 -0.85 -18.67 1.39
#